data_AF-A0A0X3VZY6-F1
#
_entry.id   AF-A0A0X3VZY6-F1
#
_cell.length_a   1.000
_cell.length_b   1.000
_cell.length_c   1.000
_cell.angle_alpha   90.00
_cell.angle_beta   90.00
_cell.angle_gamma   90.00
#
_symmetry.space_group_name_H-M   'P 1'
#
loop_
_entity.id
_entity.type
_entity.pdbx_description
1 polymer ?
#
loop_
_entity_poly.entity_id
_entity_poly.type
_entity_poly.pdbx_seq_one_letter_code
_entity_poly.pdbx_strand_id
1 'polypeptide(L)' 'MLSVDPDRFAQVVEAARRAGPTVTGEQQILGALSGTIAEDRIPVLEAVDGVESVDREQIVRLPPPPDAPIQ' A
#
# COMPACT_ATOMS: atom_id res chain seq x y z
N MET A 1 -1.11 0.47 -0.24
CA MET A 1 -0.02 -0.06 -1.07
C MET A 1 0.94 1.07 -1.36
N LEU A 2 2.25 0.81 -1.37
CA LEU A 2 3.32 1.78 -1.51
C LEU A 2 4.25 1.31 -2.62
N SER A 3 4.56 2.18 -3.58
CA SER A 3 5.57 1.93 -4.62
C SER A 3 6.84 2.69 -4.24
N VAL A 4 7.98 2.02 -4.38
CA VAL A 4 9.30 2.53 -3.99
C VAL A 4 10.35 2.21 -5.05
N ASP A 5 11.41 3.00 -5.07
CA ASP A 5 12.59 2.74 -5.89
C ASP A 5 13.19 1.34 -5.58
N PRO A 6 13.18 0.40 -6.55
CA PRO A 6 13.65 -0.97 -6.34
C PRO A 6 15.17 -1.05 -6.12
N ASP A 7 15.96 -0.12 -6.67
CA ASP A 7 17.42 -0.08 -6.47
C ASP A 7 17.78 0.32 -5.03
N ARG A 8 16.85 0.97 -4.33
CA ARG A 8 16.98 1.45 -2.95
C ARG A 8 16.04 0.76 -1.97
N PHE A 9 15.39 -0.32 -2.39
CA PHE A 9 14.25 -0.94 -1.69
C PHE A 9 14.45 -1.09 -0.18
N ALA A 10 15.55 -1.73 0.24
CA ALA A 10 15.81 -1.98 1.66
C ALA A 10 15.93 -0.68 2.48
N GLN A 11 16.55 0.36 1.91
CA GLN A 11 16.69 1.65 2.57
C GLN A 11 15.33 2.37 2.68
N VAL A 12 14.54 2.34 1.60
CA VAL A 12 13.22 2.99 1.58
C VAL A 12 12.24 2.28 2.49
N VAL A 13 12.25 0.94 2.54
CA VAL A 13 11.41 0.16 3.46
C VAL A 13 11.73 0.48 4.92
N GLU A 14 13.00 0.59 5.29
CA GLU A 14 13.39 0.99 6.65
C GLU A 14 12.97 2.42 6.98
N ALA A 15 13.10 3.35 6.04
CA ALA A 15 12.62 4.72 6.21
C ALA A 15 11.09 4.77 6.33
N ALA A 16 10.38 4.02 5.48
CA ALA A 16 8.94 3.87 5.52
C ALA A 16 8.49 3.29 6.87
N ARG A 17 9.12 2.23 7.39
CA ARG A 17 8.82 1.66 8.72
C ARG A 17 8.94 2.68 9.84
N ARG A 18 9.91 3.60 9.78
CA ARG A 18 10.05 4.71 10.74
C ARG A 18 8.92 5.74 10.63
N ALA A 19 8.27 5.84 9.47
CA ALA A 19 7.05 6.63 9.29
C ALA A 19 5.80 5.96 9.91
N GLY A 20 5.93 4.78 10.52
CA GLY A 20 4.88 4.14 11.31
C GLY A 20 3.86 3.24 10.59
N PRO A 21 4.00 2.82 9.32
CA PRO A 21 3.16 1.76 8.77
C PRO A 21 3.51 0.40 9.41
N THR A 22 2.48 -0.38 9.69
CA THR A 22 2.62 -1.82 9.92
C THR A 22 2.74 -2.51 8.58
N VAL A 23 3.94 -2.99 8.24
CA VAL A 23 4.18 -3.72 6.99
C VAL A 23 3.57 -5.12 7.07
N THR A 24 2.75 -5.46 6.09
CA THR A 24 2.09 -6.77 5.95
C THR A 24 2.64 -7.59 4.79
N GLY A 25 3.36 -6.96 3.85
CA GLY A 25 4.02 -7.67 2.75
C GLY A 25 5.03 -6.80 2.01
N GLU A 26 6.08 -7.45 1.51
CA GLU A 26 7.15 -6.84 0.72
C GLU A 26 7.27 -7.58 -0.61
N GLN A 27 7.39 -6.82 -1.70
CA GLN A 27 7.53 -7.34 -3.06
C GLN A 27 8.74 -6.64 -3.71
N GLN A 28 9.93 -7.00 -3.22
CA GLN A 28 11.19 -6.33 -3.59
C GLN A 28 11.43 -6.26 -5.10
N ILE A 29 11.13 -7.34 -5.83
CA ILE A 29 11.31 -7.40 -7.30
C ILE A 29 10.43 -6.36 -8.01
N LEU A 30 9.25 -6.06 -7.46
CA LEU A 30 8.29 -5.12 -8.03
C LEU A 30 8.42 -3.71 -7.46
N GLY A 31 9.32 -3.48 -6.49
CA GLY A 31 9.41 -2.20 -5.79
C GLY A 31 8.15 -1.87 -5.00
N ALA A 32 7.44 -2.86 -4.46
CA ALA A 32 6.17 -2.63 -3.76
C ALA A 32 6.16 -3.09 -2.30
N LEU A 33 5.44 -2.34 -1.46
CA LEU A 33 5.22 -2.60 -0.05
C LEU A 33 3.72 -2.50 0.25
N SER A 34 3.21 -3.45 1.02
CA SER A 34 1.84 -3.44 1.55
C SER A 34 1.88 -3.29 3.06
N GLY A 35 0.92 -2.52 3.58
CA GLY A 35 0.83 -2.28 5.01
C GLY A 35 -0.35 -1.39 5.36
N THR A 36 -0.54 -1.23 6.67
CA THR A 36 -1.55 -0.37 7.27
C THR A 36 -0.89 0.79 7.99
N ILE A 37 -1.43 1.99 7.79
CA ILE A 37 -0.99 3.23 8.46
C ILE A 37 -2.21 4.08 8.77
N ALA A 38 -2.12 4.96 9.77
CA ALA A 38 -3.15 5.94 10.03
C ALA A 38 -3.30 6.89 8.83
N GLU A 39 -4.53 7.27 8.50
CA GLU A 39 -4.82 8.03 7.27
C GLU A 39 -4.18 9.42 7.26
N ASP A 40 -4.13 10.08 8.42
CA ASP A 40 -3.48 11.37 8.64
C ASP A 40 -1.95 11.31 8.48
N ARG A 41 -1.36 10.11 8.50
CA ARG A 41 0.08 9.86 8.31
C ARG A 41 0.45 9.56 6.86
N ILE A 42 -0.51 9.42 5.95
CA ILE A 42 -0.25 9.16 4.52
C ILE A 42 0.71 10.22 3.92
N PRO A 43 0.53 11.53 4.14
CA PRO A 43 1.46 12.54 3.60
C PRO A 43 2.90 12.41 4.13
N VAL A 44 3.07 11.88 5.36
CA VAL A 44 4.40 11.62 5.93
C VAL A 44 5.07 10.47 5.19
N LEU A 45 4.30 9.46 4.78
CA LEU A 45 4.80 8.33 4.00
C LEU A 45 5.16 8.75 2.57
N GLU A 46 4.35 9.60 1.93
CA GLU A 46 4.64 10.18 0.61
C GLU A 46 5.92 11.02 0.59
N ALA A 47 6.26 11.64 1.72
CA ALA A 47 7.46 12.47 1.85
C ALA A 47 8.76 11.66 2.07
N VAL A 48 8.69 10.33 2.20
CA VAL A 48 9.87 9.49 2.35
C VAL A 48 10.64 9.45 1.02
N ASP A 49 11.92 9.79 1.07
CA ASP A 49 12.79 9.74 -0.11
C ASP A 49 12.85 8.32 -0.70
N GLY A 50 12.60 8.22 -2.01
CA GLY A 50 12.48 6.95 -2.74
C GLY A 50 11.07 6.34 -2.74
N VAL A 51 10.08 6.98 -2.13
CA VAL A 51 8.66 6.66 -2.36
C VAL A 51 8.20 7.31 -3.66
N GLU A 52 7.61 6.50 -4.53
CA GLU A 52 7.07 6.97 -5.82
C GLU A 52 5.57 7.22 -5.74
N SER A 53 4.83 6.34 -5.05
CA SER A 53 3.38 6.48 -4.88
C SER A 53 2.87 5.83 -3.59
N VAL A 54 1.81 6.40 -3.02
CA VAL A 54 1.02 5.77 -1.95
C VAL A 54 -0.42 5.60 -2.42
N ASP A 55 -0.85 4.35 -2.54
CA ASP A 55 -2.20 3.97 -2.95
C ASP A 55 -3.01 3.51 -1.74
N ARG A 56 -4.20 4.08 -1.58
CA ARG A 56 -5.17 3.64 -0.56
C ARG A 56 -5.87 2.36 -1.03
N GLU A 57 -6.12 1.45 -0.10
CA GLU A 57 -6.97 0.31 -0.42
C GLU A 57 -8.38 0.81 -0.76
N GLN A 58 -8.86 0.46 -1.95
CA GLN A 58 -10.21 0.81 -2.39
C GLN A 58 -11.09 -0.44 -2.32
N ILE A 59 -11.97 -0.50 -1.33
CA ILE A 59 -12.95 -1.58 -1.22
C ILE A 59 -14.11 -1.25 -2.16
N VAL A 60 -14.14 -1.91 -3.31
CA VAL A 60 -15.28 -1.84 -4.24
C VAL A 60 -16.35 -2.83 -3.79
N ARG A 61 -17.55 -2.32 -3.51
CA ARG A 61 -18.73 -3.16 -3.25
C ARG A 61 -19.35 -3.55 -4.59
N LEU A 62 -19.28 -4.83 -4.93
CA LEU A 62 -20.03 -5.36 -6.08
C LEU A 62 -21.53 -5.24 -5.80
N PRO A 63 -22.35 -4.89 -6.82
CA PRO A 63 -23.80 -4.95 -6.67
C PRO A 63 -24.22 -6.41 -6.39
N PRO A 64 -25.32 -6.63 -5.65
CA PRO A 64 -25.84 -7.98 -5.45
C PRO A 64 -26.12 -8.61 -6.83
N PRO A 65 -25.91 -9.94 -6.99
CA PRO A 65 -26.28 -10.61 -8.22
C PRO A 65 -27.77 -10.42 -8.47
N PRO A 66 -28.22 -10.31 -9.73
CA PRO A 66 -29.65 -10.31 -10.03
C PRO A 66 -30.25 -11.60 -9.48
N ASP A 67 -31.46 -11.52 -8.90
CA ASP A 67 -32.17 -12.68 -8.35
C ASP A 67 -32.17 -13.81 -9.39
N ALA A 68 -31.28 -14.79 -9.19
CA ALA A 68 -31.27 -15.98 -10.01
C ALA A 68 -32.55 -16.74 -9.66
N PRO A 69 -33.43 -17.05 -10.63
CA PRO A 69 -34.61 -17.84 -10.33
C PRO A 69 -34.14 -19.18 -9.77
N ILE A 70 -34.47 -19.43 -8.51
CA ILE A 70 -34.32 -20.75 -7.90
C ILE A 70 -35.25 -21.66 -8.70
N GLN A 71 -34.67 -22.55 -9.51
CA GLN A 71 -35.38 -23.63 -10.20
C GLN A 71 -35.02 -24.96 -9.56
#